data_AF-A0A9P1GZY4-F1
#
_entry.id   AF-A0A9P1GZY4-F1
#
_cell.length_a   1.000
_cell.length_b   1.000
_cell.length_c   1.000
_cell.angle_alpha   90.00
_cell.angle_beta   90.00
_cell.angle_gamma   90.00
#
_symmetry.space_group_name_H-M   'P 1'
#
loop_
_entity.id
_entity.type
_entity.pdbx_description
1 polymer ?
#
loop_
_entity_poly.entity_id
_entity_poly.type
_entity_poly.pdbx_seq_one_letter_code
_entity_poly.pdbx_strand_id
1 'polypeptide(L)'
;MVSRKLQFLVWATAFGGVFAQDFEPGEDGKFTISSDGLVAKFIPYGASMTNLFVKDKHGEDVDVVLGYDDLERYAEDPGHPVYNAIPGRYANRIGNGKFDLDGETYITEQNDGNNTLHSGTNNWSFRDWTVVDLSDDTITFSIYDEEGESEGFPGDVYANVTYSVAGSTWKISMEATAPTKDTPLLLTQHTYFNLDAYKNPETDLIWDHILHMPYSARYLEADQGALPTGKILTAKPGSINDFASAPPSPLATTRTTPTSRATADAPEDAVVVTLASAFSGIKADLKTDQPGVVIYSCSWMGGDQELKNSTQGIDDRTHVQKSSCVAIEAQDYPDGINHPEWDRLDAQITGPDEVYTWESSWTFGLLEEAAGEEEEPDACEEEEEEAPVEEAPEEEAPEEEAPEEEAPEEEAPEEEAPEEEAPEEEAPEEEAPEEEAPEEEEAPEEDP
;
A
#
# COMPACT_ATOMS: atom_id res chain seq x y z
N MET A 1 -30.42 -21.56 -2.38
CA MET A 1 -31.13 -20.25 -2.49
C MET A 1 -31.83 -19.77 -1.21
N VAL A 2 -31.85 -20.52 -0.10
CA VAL A 2 -32.46 -20.05 1.18
C VAL A 2 -31.41 -19.66 2.24
N SER A 3 -30.10 -19.77 1.94
CA SER A 3 -29.03 -19.47 2.90
C SER A 3 -28.62 -17.99 2.96
N ARG A 4 -28.58 -17.28 1.82
CA ARG A 4 -28.11 -15.87 1.76
C ARG A 4 -29.12 -14.85 2.32
N LYS A 5 -30.43 -15.13 2.20
CA LYS A 5 -31.48 -14.22 2.74
C LYS A 5 -31.57 -14.20 4.26
N LEU A 6 -31.05 -15.21 4.95
CA LEU A 6 -31.05 -15.25 6.41
C LEU A 6 -29.90 -14.43 7.01
N GLN A 7 -28.80 -14.22 6.28
CA GLN A 7 -27.73 -13.28 6.64
C GLN A 7 -28.23 -11.83 6.57
N PHE A 8 -28.97 -11.44 5.52
CA PHE A 8 -29.55 -10.09 5.40
C PHE A 8 -30.39 -9.63 6.61
N LEU A 9 -31.07 -10.56 7.29
CA LEU A 9 -31.94 -10.21 8.42
C LEU A 9 -31.19 -10.05 9.76
N VAL A 10 -29.95 -10.55 9.87
CA VAL A 10 -29.12 -10.35 11.06
C VAL A 10 -28.46 -8.97 11.05
N TRP A 11 -28.13 -8.45 9.86
CA TRP A 11 -27.41 -7.19 9.67
C TRP A 11 -28.27 -5.95 9.92
N ALA A 12 -29.54 -5.94 9.49
CA ALA A 12 -30.45 -4.83 9.79
C ALA A 12 -30.76 -4.67 11.30
N THR A 13 -30.55 -5.72 12.09
CA THR A 13 -30.67 -5.68 13.56
C THR A 13 -29.36 -5.34 14.29
N ALA A 14 -28.21 -5.39 13.62
CA ALA A 14 -26.92 -5.02 14.22
C ALA A 14 -26.66 -3.50 14.19
N PHE A 15 -27.25 -2.77 13.24
CA PHE A 15 -27.18 -1.30 13.22
C PHE A 15 -28.22 -0.62 14.13
N GLY A 16 -29.16 -1.39 14.68
CA GLY A 16 -30.20 -0.94 15.60
C GLY A 16 -29.96 -1.44 17.02
N GLY A 17 -28.96 -0.89 17.71
CA GLY A 17 -28.75 -1.11 19.14
C GLY A 17 -27.83 -2.27 19.50
N VAL A 18 -26.61 -2.28 18.94
CA VAL A 18 -25.49 -2.90 19.66
C VAL A 18 -25.22 -1.98 20.85
N PHE A 19 -25.38 -2.50 22.07
CA PHE A 19 -24.74 -1.89 23.22
C PHE A 19 -23.25 -1.87 22.88
N ALA A 20 -22.70 -0.70 22.55
CA ALA A 20 -21.27 -0.55 22.29
C ALA A 20 -20.54 -1.19 23.47
N GLN A 21 -19.88 -2.32 23.22
CA GLN A 21 -18.89 -2.81 24.13
C GLN A 21 -17.70 -1.87 23.92
N ASP A 22 -17.40 -1.06 24.93
CA ASP A 22 -16.22 -0.20 24.88
C ASP A 22 -15.00 -1.12 24.96
N PHE A 23 -14.41 -1.44 23.81
CA PHE A 23 -13.14 -2.10 23.73
C PHE A 23 -12.04 -1.08 24.02
N GLU A 24 -11.24 -1.33 25.05
CA GLU A 24 -10.12 -0.45 25.40
C GLU A 24 -8.83 -0.98 24.75
N PRO A 25 -8.00 -0.11 24.18
CA PRO A 25 -6.68 -0.51 23.68
C PRO A 25 -5.74 -0.88 24.84
N GLY A 26 -4.59 -1.47 24.50
CA GLY A 26 -3.51 -1.68 25.45
C GLY A 26 -2.90 -0.38 25.98
N GLU A 27 -1.94 -0.50 26.91
CA GLU A 27 -1.25 0.66 27.50
C GLU A 27 -0.50 1.53 26.46
N ASP A 28 -0.17 0.95 25.31
CA ASP A 28 0.47 1.64 24.17
C ASP A 28 -0.55 2.30 23.21
N GLY A 29 -1.84 2.31 23.56
CA GLY A 29 -2.91 2.89 22.74
C GLY A 29 -3.30 2.03 21.54
N LYS A 30 -2.80 0.79 21.42
CA LYS A 30 -3.05 -0.10 20.29
C LYS A 30 -3.88 -1.33 20.69
N PHE A 31 -4.69 -1.83 19.77
CA PHE A 31 -5.33 -3.14 19.90
C PHE A 31 -4.38 -4.22 19.40
N THR A 32 -4.26 -5.33 20.13
CA THR A 32 -3.33 -6.42 19.76
C THR A 32 -4.09 -7.71 19.56
N ILE A 33 -3.82 -8.40 18.45
CA ILE A 33 -4.19 -9.80 18.23
C ILE A 33 -2.92 -10.62 18.04
N SER A 34 -2.94 -11.88 18.46
CA SER A 34 -1.76 -12.74 18.43
C SER A 34 -2.09 -14.20 18.20
N SER A 35 -1.16 -14.90 17.59
CA SER A 35 -1.13 -16.37 17.55
C SER A 35 0.31 -16.86 17.55
N ASP A 36 0.54 -18.18 17.53
CA ASP A 36 1.88 -18.75 17.59
C ASP A 36 2.76 -18.27 16.41
N GLY A 37 3.68 -17.35 16.70
CA GLY A 37 4.66 -16.83 15.73
C GLY A 37 4.25 -15.56 14.98
N LEU A 38 3.09 -14.96 15.31
CA LEU A 38 2.62 -13.73 14.66
C LEU A 38 1.87 -12.84 15.66
N VAL A 39 2.27 -11.57 15.74
CA VAL A 39 1.59 -10.54 16.55
C VAL A 39 1.29 -9.34 15.68
N ALA A 40 0.02 -8.92 15.62
CA ALA A 40 -0.41 -7.76 14.87
C ALA A 40 -1.06 -6.73 15.79
N LYS A 41 -0.74 -5.46 15.56
CA LYS A 41 -1.28 -4.33 16.33
C LYS A 41 -2.03 -3.37 15.44
N PHE A 42 -3.10 -2.76 15.95
CA PHE A 42 -4.02 -1.93 15.18
C PHE A 42 -4.44 -0.68 15.95
N ILE A 43 -4.88 0.33 15.21
CA ILE A 43 -5.62 1.48 15.72
C ILE A 43 -6.93 1.66 14.95
N PRO A 44 -7.95 2.31 15.55
CA PRO A 44 -9.22 2.54 14.87
C PRO A 44 -9.14 3.52 13.69
N TYR A 45 -8.23 4.50 13.73
CA TYR A 45 -8.04 5.45 12.63
C TYR A 45 -7.58 4.72 11.36
N GLY A 46 -8.38 4.81 10.29
CA GLY A 46 -8.19 4.08 9.03
C GLY A 46 -8.28 2.55 9.14
N ALA A 47 -8.74 2.03 10.28
CA ALA A 47 -8.60 0.62 10.66
C ALA A 47 -7.15 0.10 10.46
N SER A 48 -6.18 0.95 10.80
CA SER A 48 -4.79 0.80 10.37
C SER A 48 -4.03 -0.23 11.18
N MET A 49 -3.24 -1.07 10.50
CA MET A 49 -2.25 -1.93 11.16
C MET A 49 -1.00 -1.11 11.49
N THR A 50 -0.60 -1.10 12.76
CA THR A 50 0.55 -0.32 13.24
C THR A 50 1.83 -1.14 13.33
N ASN A 51 1.72 -2.44 13.59
CA ASN A 51 2.84 -3.36 13.71
C ASN A 51 2.43 -4.75 13.22
N LEU A 52 3.38 -5.48 12.64
CA LEU A 52 3.24 -6.89 12.29
C LEU A 52 4.56 -7.59 12.58
N PHE A 53 4.62 -8.29 13.72
CA PHE A 53 5.79 -9.03 14.14
C PHE A 53 5.74 -10.47 13.62
N VAL A 54 6.82 -10.88 12.97
CA VAL A 54 7.03 -12.24 12.47
C VAL A 54 8.43 -12.73 12.85
N LYS A 55 8.63 -14.05 12.86
CA LYS A 55 9.92 -14.66 13.17
C LYS A 55 10.88 -14.62 11.99
N ASP A 56 12.08 -14.10 12.21
CA ASP A 56 13.19 -14.22 11.25
C ASP A 56 13.91 -15.58 11.36
N LYS A 57 14.95 -15.78 10.53
CA LYS A 57 15.77 -17.01 10.53
C LYS A 57 16.54 -17.25 11.84
N HIS A 58 16.64 -16.24 12.71
CA HIS A 58 17.27 -16.33 14.03
C HIS A 58 16.24 -16.58 15.15
N GLY A 59 14.94 -16.57 14.84
CA GLY A 59 13.85 -16.76 15.80
C GLY A 59 13.46 -15.48 16.55
N GLU A 60 13.96 -14.32 16.10
CA GLU A 60 13.67 -13.01 16.68
C GLU A 60 12.37 -12.44 16.07
N ASP A 61 11.60 -11.69 16.87
CA ASP A 61 10.43 -10.97 16.37
C ASP A 61 10.86 -9.71 15.62
N VAL A 62 10.45 -9.62 14.36
CA VAL A 62 10.81 -8.53 13.45
C VAL A 62 9.54 -7.87 12.94
N ASP A 63 9.45 -6.54 13.09
CA ASP A 63 8.32 -5.75 12.62
C ASP A 63 8.47 -5.42 11.13
N VAL A 64 7.73 -6.15 10.30
CA VAL A 64 7.93 -6.13 8.84
C VAL A 64 7.08 -5.10 8.10
N VAL A 65 6.31 -4.28 8.82
CA VAL A 65 5.48 -3.22 8.22
C VAL A 65 5.87 -1.83 8.70
N LEU A 66 5.76 -0.83 7.85
CA LEU A 66 5.95 0.58 8.25
C LEU A 66 4.83 1.06 9.17
N GLY A 67 5.00 2.25 9.75
CA GLY A 67 4.02 2.90 10.62
C GLY A 67 4.71 3.98 11.45
N TYR A 68 4.02 4.46 12.49
CA TYR A 68 4.55 5.44 13.44
C TYR A 68 4.61 4.89 14.87
N ASP A 69 5.60 5.36 15.63
CA ASP A 69 5.66 5.18 17.08
C ASP A 69 4.64 6.08 17.78
N ASP A 70 4.51 7.32 17.31
CA ASP A 70 3.50 8.28 17.76
C ASP A 70 2.18 8.06 17.01
N LEU A 71 1.11 7.76 17.74
CA LEU A 71 -0.20 7.49 17.16
C LEU A 71 -0.86 8.74 16.56
N GLU A 72 -0.54 9.93 17.06
CA GLU A 72 -1.10 11.20 16.55
C GLU A 72 -0.68 11.44 15.09
N ARG A 73 0.49 10.93 14.70
CA ARG A 73 1.01 11.02 13.33
C ARG A 73 0.15 10.34 12.27
N TYR A 74 -0.65 9.34 12.63
CA TYR A 74 -1.56 8.71 11.66
C TYR A 74 -2.61 9.69 11.15
N ALA A 75 -3.04 10.68 11.94
CA ALA A 75 -4.02 11.68 11.52
C ALA A 75 -3.38 12.98 11.01
N GLU A 76 -2.14 13.26 11.41
CA GLU A 76 -1.49 14.56 11.17
C GLU A 76 -0.41 14.57 10.09
N ASP A 77 0.08 13.41 9.62
CA ASP A 77 1.15 13.38 8.61
C ASP A 77 0.68 14.11 7.33
N PRO A 78 1.28 15.25 6.96
CA PRO A 78 0.88 15.99 5.77
C PRO A 78 1.17 15.23 4.47
N GLY A 79 2.10 14.27 4.49
CA GLY A 79 2.34 13.37 3.37
C GLY A 79 1.38 12.18 3.34
N HIS A 80 0.59 11.97 4.41
CA HIS A 80 -0.29 10.85 4.72
C HIS A 80 -0.12 9.67 3.76
N PRO A 81 0.94 8.86 3.92
CA PRO A 81 1.21 7.73 3.05
C PRO A 81 0.19 6.59 3.22
N VAL A 82 -0.90 6.80 3.97
CA VAL A 82 -1.97 5.80 4.15
C VAL A 82 -1.40 4.51 4.76
N TYR A 83 -0.44 4.62 5.70
CA TYR A 83 0.28 3.44 6.21
C TYR A 83 -0.68 2.38 6.74
N ASN A 84 -0.78 1.28 5.99
CA ASN A 84 -1.51 0.07 6.35
C ASN A 84 -2.99 0.32 6.73
N ALA A 85 -3.60 1.34 6.14
CA ALA A 85 -5.02 1.64 6.32
C ALA A 85 -5.88 0.94 5.24
N ILE A 86 -7.20 1.06 5.39
CA ILE A 86 -8.18 0.74 4.34
C ILE A 86 -8.53 2.03 3.57
N PRO A 87 -7.95 2.27 2.39
CA PRO A 87 -8.44 3.34 1.53
C PRO A 87 -9.80 2.93 0.93
N GLY A 88 -10.75 3.85 0.94
CA GLY A 88 -12.08 3.60 0.43
C GLY A 88 -12.91 4.88 0.30
N ARG A 89 -14.06 4.83 -0.35
CA ARG A 89 -14.76 3.61 -0.79
C ARG A 89 -14.28 2.98 -2.11
N TYR A 90 -13.49 3.71 -2.89
CA TYR A 90 -12.83 3.26 -4.12
C TYR A 90 -11.32 3.53 -4.06
N ALA A 91 -10.55 2.45 -3.98
CA ALA A 91 -9.10 2.45 -3.92
C ALA A 91 -8.47 2.75 -5.28
N ASN A 92 -7.24 3.26 -5.25
CA ASN A 92 -6.49 3.69 -6.42
C ASN A 92 -7.22 4.79 -7.20
N ARG A 93 -7.02 4.90 -8.52
CA ARG A 93 -7.44 6.06 -9.30
C ARG A 93 -8.80 5.90 -9.98
N ILE A 94 -9.54 7.01 -10.05
CA ILE A 94 -10.64 7.26 -10.98
C ILE A 94 -10.20 8.36 -11.95
N GLY A 95 -10.21 8.03 -13.25
CA GLY A 95 -9.73 8.89 -14.32
C GLY A 95 -10.55 10.16 -14.45
N ASN A 96 -9.85 11.31 -14.50
CA ASN A 96 -10.47 12.65 -14.59
C ASN A 96 -11.41 13.00 -13.41
N GLY A 97 -11.38 12.24 -12.31
CA GLY A 97 -12.24 12.46 -11.15
C GLY A 97 -13.73 12.39 -11.48
N LYS A 98 -14.12 11.43 -12.32
CA LYS A 98 -15.52 11.21 -12.69
C LYS A 98 -15.79 9.81 -13.18
N PHE A 99 -17.05 9.42 -13.13
CA PHE A 99 -17.57 8.17 -13.73
C PHE A 99 -19.05 8.35 -14.10
N ASP A 100 -19.54 7.48 -14.99
CA ASP A 100 -20.96 7.42 -15.35
C ASP A 100 -21.63 6.22 -14.67
N LEU A 101 -22.76 6.44 -14.01
CA LEU A 101 -23.57 5.39 -13.38
C LEU A 101 -25.05 5.67 -13.65
N ASP A 102 -25.79 4.67 -14.14
CA ASP A 102 -27.21 4.78 -14.50
C ASP A 102 -27.58 5.94 -15.43
N GLY A 103 -26.65 6.37 -16.28
CA GLY A 103 -26.84 7.48 -17.21
C GLY A 103 -26.67 8.86 -16.58
N GLU A 104 -26.20 8.93 -15.34
CA GLU A 104 -25.78 10.16 -14.66
C GLU A 104 -24.25 10.19 -14.53
N THR A 105 -23.65 11.36 -14.72
CA THR A 105 -22.22 11.58 -14.51
C THR A 105 -21.99 12.08 -13.09
N TYR A 106 -21.17 11.36 -12.34
CA TYR A 106 -20.72 11.72 -11.00
C TYR A 106 -19.32 12.34 -11.08
N ILE A 107 -19.08 13.40 -10.30
CA ILE A 107 -17.79 14.10 -10.21
C ILE A 107 -17.26 13.89 -8.81
N THR A 108 -16.05 13.35 -8.70
CA THR A 108 -15.35 13.07 -7.45
C THR A 108 -14.23 14.07 -7.22
N GLU A 109 -13.79 14.21 -5.97
CA GLU A 109 -12.71 15.12 -5.60
C GLU A 109 -11.42 14.81 -6.38
N GLN A 110 -10.82 15.80 -7.03
CA GLN A 110 -9.55 15.66 -7.74
C GLN A 110 -8.38 15.98 -6.80
N ASN A 111 -7.89 14.97 -6.08
CA ASN A 111 -6.77 15.09 -5.14
C ASN A 111 -5.43 14.59 -5.70
N ASP A 112 -5.40 14.06 -6.94
CA ASP A 112 -4.17 13.58 -7.59
C ASP A 112 -4.11 14.07 -9.06
N GLY A 113 -3.70 15.32 -9.22
CA GLY A 113 -3.76 16.01 -10.51
C GLY A 113 -5.20 16.14 -10.99
N ASN A 114 -5.51 15.59 -12.16
CA ASN A 114 -6.89 15.56 -12.67
C ASN A 114 -7.68 14.33 -12.19
N ASN A 115 -7.05 13.40 -11.46
CA ASN A 115 -7.68 12.14 -11.05
C ASN A 115 -8.12 12.22 -9.59
N THR A 116 -9.03 11.32 -9.22
CA THR A 116 -9.30 11.02 -7.81
C THR A 116 -8.44 9.83 -7.42
N LEU A 117 -7.66 9.96 -6.35
CA LEU A 117 -6.88 8.88 -5.76
C LEU A 117 -7.47 8.51 -4.40
N HIS A 118 -7.74 7.21 -4.22
CA HIS A 118 -8.27 6.64 -2.98
C HIS A 118 -9.52 7.37 -2.48
N SER A 119 -10.42 7.81 -3.36
CA SER A 119 -11.67 8.53 -3.00
C SER A 119 -11.51 9.91 -2.36
N GLY A 120 -10.37 10.58 -2.52
CA GLY A 120 -10.21 11.98 -2.10
C GLY A 120 -9.53 12.13 -0.73
N THR A 121 -9.61 13.34 -0.16
CA THR A 121 -8.93 13.72 1.08
C THR A 121 -9.71 13.35 2.35
N ASN A 122 -11.01 13.06 2.24
CA ASN A 122 -11.85 12.55 3.34
C ASN A 122 -12.15 11.04 3.23
N ASN A 123 -11.25 10.29 2.58
CA ASN A 123 -11.45 8.87 2.35
C ASN A 123 -11.36 8.03 3.64
N TRP A 124 -11.67 6.73 3.56
CA TRP A 124 -11.76 5.86 4.75
C TRP A 124 -10.47 5.73 5.57
N SER A 125 -9.31 6.01 4.97
CA SER A 125 -8.03 6.01 5.68
C SER A 125 -7.78 7.26 6.53
N PHE A 126 -8.58 8.31 6.36
CA PHE A 126 -8.53 9.55 7.14
C PHE A 126 -9.60 9.63 8.23
N ARG A 127 -10.27 8.51 8.52
CA ARG A 127 -11.47 8.47 9.34
C ARG A 127 -11.35 7.44 10.45
N ASP A 128 -12.00 7.72 11.58
CA ASP A 128 -12.12 6.76 12.66
C ASP A 128 -13.11 5.64 12.30
N TRP A 129 -12.68 4.40 12.51
CA TRP A 129 -13.54 3.24 12.48
C TRP A 129 -13.95 2.86 13.90
N THR A 130 -15.09 2.20 14.05
CA THR A 130 -15.54 1.66 15.35
C THR A 130 -15.06 0.21 15.49
N VAL A 131 -14.43 -0.14 16.62
CA VAL A 131 -14.17 -1.55 16.96
C VAL A 131 -15.49 -2.20 17.36
N VAL A 132 -15.92 -3.22 16.62
CA VAL A 132 -17.22 -3.89 16.83
C VAL A 132 -17.08 -5.33 17.31
N ASP A 133 -15.89 -5.92 17.20
CA ASP A 133 -15.57 -7.23 17.76
C ASP A 133 -14.06 -7.33 18.06
N LEU A 134 -13.71 -8.01 19.15
CA LEU A 134 -12.33 -8.22 19.57
C LEU A 134 -12.19 -9.51 20.39
N SER A 135 -11.18 -10.30 20.05
CA SER A 135 -10.72 -11.48 20.79
C SER A 135 -9.19 -11.56 20.75
N ASP A 136 -8.61 -12.61 21.31
CA ASP A 136 -7.15 -12.78 21.38
C ASP A 136 -6.49 -12.86 19.98
N ASP A 137 -7.22 -13.32 18.96
CA ASP A 137 -6.71 -13.62 17.62
C ASP A 137 -7.46 -12.92 16.47
N THR A 138 -8.50 -12.15 16.78
CA THR A 138 -9.39 -11.53 15.78
C THR A 138 -9.86 -10.14 16.24
N ILE A 139 -9.92 -9.18 15.33
CA ILE A 139 -10.49 -7.84 15.53
C ILE A 139 -11.32 -7.41 14.32
N THR A 140 -12.47 -6.80 14.55
CA THR A 140 -13.34 -6.26 13.50
C THR A 140 -13.58 -4.76 13.69
N PHE A 141 -13.36 -3.98 12.65
CA PHE A 141 -13.67 -2.57 12.56
C PHE A 141 -14.86 -2.33 11.63
N SER A 142 -15.66 -1.31 11.91
CA SER A 142 -16.81 -0.88 11.11
C SER A 142 -16.77 0.62 10.81
N ILE A 143 -17.17 1.00 9.60
CA ILE A 143 -17.37 2.39 9.18
C ILE A 143 -18.74 2.55 8.50
N TYR A 144 -19.33 3.72 8.71
CA TYR A 144 -20.46 4.21 7.95
C TYR A 144 -20.01 5.42 7.12
N ASP A 145 -20.12 5.32 5.81
CA ASP A 145 -19.82 6.38 4.85
C ASP A 145 -21.14 6.86 4.25
N GLU A 146 -21.66 7.97 4.80
CA GLU A 146 -22.91 8.57 4.34
C GLU A 146 -22.76 9.11 2.91
N GLU A 147 -23.84 9.11 2.12
CA GLU A 147 -23.81 9.69 0.77
C GLU A 147 -23.17 11.09 0.77
N GLY A 148 -22.10 11.26 -0.02
CA GLY A 148 -21.37 12.52 -0.16
C GLY A 148 -20.24 12.76 0.85
N GLU A 149 -20.01 11.90 1.85
CA GLU A 149 -18.83 12.04 2.71
C GLU A 149 -17.54 11.67 1.98
N SER A 150 -17.53 10.56 1.24
CA SER A 150 -16.62 10.40 0.11
C SER A 150 -17.16 11.27 -1.03
N GLU A 151 -16.53 12.42 -1.28
CA GLU A 151 -17.07 13.44 -2.19
C GLU A 151 -17.31 12.90 -3.60
N GLY A 152 -18.54 13.06 -4.09
CA GLY A 152 -18.95 12.63 -5.43
C GLY A 152 -19.50 11.21 -5.54
N PHE A 153 -19.46 10.41 -4.47
CA PHE A 153 -19.96 9.05 -4.48
C PHE A 153 -21.44 8.98 -4.05
N PRO A 154 -22.33 8.32 -4.83
CA PRO A 154 -23.74 8.15 -4.47
C PRO A 154 -23.92 7.08 -3.40
N GLY A 155 -25.03 7.17 -2.66
CA GLY A 155 -25.47 6.13 -1.74
C GLY A 155 -24.67 6.04 -0.45
N ASP A 156 -25.34 5.50 0.56
CA ASP A 156 -24.76 5.20 1.86
C ASP A 156 -24.01 3.88 1.76
N VAL A 157 -22.86 3.77 2.43
CA VAL A 157 -22.10 2.53 2.53
C VAL A 157 -21.85 2.16 3.97
N TYR A 158 -22.15 0.92 4.32
CA TYR A 158 -21.71 0.28 5.56
C TYR A 158 -20.62 -0.72 5.23
N ALA A 159 -19.46 -0.60 5.85
CA ALA A 159 -18.30 -1.45 5.62
C ALA A 159 -17.74 -2.01 6.92
N ASN A 160 -17.28 -3.26 6.87
CA ASN A 160 -16.53 -3.91 7.93
C ASN A 160 -15.22 -4.45 7.39
N VAL A 161 -14.14 -4.36 8.18
CA VAL A 161 -12.90 -5.12 7.98
C VAL A 161 -12.62 -5.97 9.20
N THR A 162 -12.38 -7.26 8.99
CA THR A 162 -11.99 -8.23 10.01
C THR A 162 -10.56 -8.68 9.75
N TYR A 163 -9.71 -8.52 10.76
CA TYR A 163 -8.36 -9.07 10.78
C TYR A 163 -8.32 -10.26 11.72
N SER A 164 -7.67 -11.35 11.31
CA SER A 164 -7.45 -12.52 12.17
C SER A 164 -6.06 -13.10 11.97
N VAL A 165 -5.55 -13.77 13.00
CA VAL A 165 -4.24 -14.42 13.00
C VAL A 165 -4.35 -15.87 13.46
N ALA A 166 -3.71 -16.79 12.74
CA ALA A 166 -3.72 -18.21 13.06
C ALA A 166 -2.38 -18.87 12.67
N GLY A 167 -1.58 -19.23 13.68
CA GLY A 167 -0.20 -19.68 13.46
C GLY A 167 0.62 -18.57 12.78
N SER A 168 1.20 -18.87 11.62
CA SER A 168 1.92 -17.88 10.83
C SER A 168 1.08 -17.19 9.74
N THR A 169 -0.25 -17.33 9.80
CA THR A 169 -1.16 -16.74 8.80
C THR A 169 -1.86 -15.51 9.38
N TRP A 170 -1.77 -14.39 8.67
CA TRP A 170 -2.59 -13.20 8.87
C TRP A 170 -3.65 -13.13 7.77
N LYS A 171 -4.94 -13.10 8.15
CA LYS A 171 -6.08 -13.01 7.23
C LYS A 171 -6.81 -11.67 7.41
N ILE A 172 -7.29 -11.16 6.28
CA ILE A 172 -8.08 -9.94 6.17
C ILE A 172 -9.36 -10.28 5.38
N SER A 173 -10.51 -9.89 5.89
CA SER A 173 -11.82 -10.06 5.23
C SER A 173 -12.58 -8.74 5.31
N MET A 174 -13.06 -8.25 4.17
CA MET A 174 -13.86 -7.02 4.10
C MET A 174 -15.22 -7.33 3.49
N GLU A 175 -16.24 -6.73 4.07
CA GLU A 175 -17.61 -6.80 3.56
C GLU A 175 -18.20 -5.39 3.55
N ALA A 176 -18.94 -5.04 2.50
CA ALA A 176 -19.63 -3.77 2.41
C ALA A 176 -21.01 -3.90 1.75
N THR A 177 -21.93 -3.01 2.13
CA THR A 177 -23.30 -2.94 1.58
C THR A 177 -23.67 -1.50 1.26
N ALA A 178 -24.44 -1.31 0.18
CA ALA A 178 -24.87 0.00 -0.30
C ALA A 178 -26.41 0.08 -0.37
N PRO A 179 -27.11 0.21 0.78
CA PRO A 179 -28.55 -0.04 0.84
C PRO A 179 -29.44 1.01 0.18
N THR A 180 -28.91 2.19 -0.18
CA THR A 180 -29.72 3.30 -0.70
C THR A 180 -29.61 3.51 -2.20
N LYS A 181 -28.44 3.31 -2.81
CA LYS A 181 -28.18 3.46 -4.24
C LYS A 181 -27.03 2.55 -4.69
N ASP A 182 -27.01 2.23 -5.97
CA ASP A 182 -25.83 1.63 -6.60
C ASP A 182 -24.65 2.59 -6.46
N THR A 183 -23.48 2.07 -6.10
CA THR A 183 -22.28 2.87 -5.86
C THR A 183 -21.00 2.11 -6.22
N PRO A 184 -19.94 2.80 -6.68
CA PRO A 184 -18.63 2.18 -6.84
C PRO A 184 -18.01 1.75 -5.51
N LEU A 185 -17.57 0.50 -5.43
CA LEU A 185 -16.77 -0.06 -4.35
C LEU A 185 -15.55 -0.78 -4.93
N LEU A 186 -14.37 -0.41 -4.45
CA LEU A 186 -13.11 -1.08 -4.75
C LEU A 186 -12.23 -0.95 -3.51
N LEU A 187 -12.07 -2.04 -2.76
CA LEU A 187 -11.33 -2.01 -1.48
C LEU A 187 -9.98 -2.71 -1.60
N THR A 188 -9.07 -2.34 -0.70
CA THR A 188 -7.76 -2.95 -0.53
C THR A 188 -7.23 -2.68 0.87
N GLN A 189 -6.11 -3.31 1.21
CA GLN A 189 -5.30 -3.02 2.38
C GLN A 189 -3.98 -2.39 1.90
N HIS A 190 -3.67 -1.17 2.35
CA HIS A 190 -2.48 -0.43 1.89
C HIS A 190 -1.22 -0.73 2.72
N THR A 191 -0.89 -2.02 2.93
CA THR A 191 0.23 -2.42 3.79
C THR A 191 1.59 -2.24 3.13
N TYR A 192 2.49 -1.54 3.82
CA TYR A 192 3.87 -1.25 3.39
C TYR A 192 4.86 -2.17 4.06
N PHE A 193 5.50 -3.05 3.29
CA PHE A 193 6.45 -4.04 3.79
C PHE A 193 7.90 -3.61 3.62
N ASN A 194 8.71 -3.96 4.63
CA ASN A 194 10.14 -4.20 4.50
C ASN A 194 10.48 -5.42 5.38
N LEU A 195 10.74 -6.57 4.76
CA LEU A 195 10.97 -7.83 5.49
C LEU A 195 12.27 -7.85 6.31
N ASP A 196 13.13 -6.85 6.18
CA ASP A 196 14.35 -6.71 6.96
C ASP A 196 14.16 -5.77 8.17
N ALA A 197 12.97 -5.17 8.31
CA ALA A 197 12.67 -4.12 9.30
C ALA A 197 13.74 -3.03 9.34
N TYR A 198 14.35 -2.72 8.19
CA TYR A 198 15.43 -1.75 8.07
C TYR A 198 16.68 -2.10 8.91
N LYS A 199 16.89 -3.38 9.26
CA LYS A 199 18.04 -3.85 10.06
C LYS A 199 19.22 -4.37 9.24
N ASN A 200 19.08 -4.49 7.92
CA ASN A 200 20.17 -4.91 7.05
C ASN A 200 21.27 -3.82 6.99
N PRO A 201 22.50 -4.08 7.48
CA PRO A 201 23.55 -3.05 7.54
C PRO A 201 24.05 -2.62 6.16
N GLU A 202 23.86 -3.45 5.13
CA GLU A 202 24.35 -3.16 3.77
C GLU A 202 23.42 -2.19 3.02
N THR A 203 22.12 -2.23 3.31
CA THR A 203 21.12 -1.37 2.64
C THR A 203 19.80 -1.29 3.41
N ASP A 204 19.06 -0.21 3.23
CA ASP A 204 17.66 -0.06 3.63
C ASP A 204 16.68 -0.28 2.49
N LEU A 205 17.18 -0.51 1.27
CA LEU A 205 16.39 -0.61 0.07
C LEU A 205 15.82 -2.01 -0.11
N ILE A 206 14.64 -2.10 -0.72
CA ILE A 206 13.97 -3.39 -1.00
C ILE A 206 14.50 -4.09 -2.26
N TRP A 207 15.58 -3.60 -2.85
CA TRP A 207 16.02 -4.09 -4.16
C TRP A 207 16.49 -5.54 -4.13
N ASP A 208 16.99 -6.01 -2.98
CA ASP A 208 17.41 -7.40 -2.78
C ASP A 208 16.26 -8.31 -2.34
N HIS A 209 15.06 -7.75 -2.07
CA HIS A 209 13.87 -8.56 -1.86
C HIS A 209 13.47 -9.25 -3.16
N ILE A 210 13.05 -10.50 -3.02
CA ILE A 210 12.54 -11.33 -4.12
C ILE A 210 11.03 -11.13 -4.20
N LEU A 211 10.53 -10.80 -5.40
CA LEU A 211 9.10 -10.76 -5.70
C LEU A 211 8.78 -11.78 -6.81
N HIS A 212 7.79 -12.64 -6.56
CA HIS A 212 7.33 -13.62 -7.54
C HIS A 212 5.81 -13.65 -7.63
N MET A 213 5.28 -13.55 -8.84
CA MET A 213 3.85 -13.45 -9.15
C MET A 213 3.49 -14.38 -10.32
N PRO A 214 3.34 -15.69 -10.10
CA PRO A 214 3.30 -16.70 -11.18
C PRO A 214 2.15 -16.53 -12.17
N TYR A 215 1.06 -15.92 -11.71
CA TYR A 215 -0.17 -15.71 -12.48
C TYR A 215 -0.26 -14.30 -13.08
N SER A 216 0.79 -13.48 -12.91
CA SER A 216 0.84 -12.08 -13.33
C SER A 216 1.61 -11.87 -14.64
N ALA A 217 1.33 -12.68 -15.67
CA ALA A 217 1.91 -12.44 -16.99
C ALA A 217 1.35 -11.17 -17.66
N ARG A 218 0.20 -10.68 -17.20
CA ARG A 218 -0.50 -9.50 -17.73
C ARG A 218 -0.48 -8.34 -16.74
N TYR A 219 -0.46 -7.13 -17.25
CA TYR A 219 -0.49 -5.91 -16.44
C TYR A 219 -1.19 -4.77 -17.17
N LEU A 220 -1.71 -3.82 -16.41
CA LEU A 220 -2.32 -2.61 -16.95
C LEU A 220 -1.22 -1.60 -17.25
N GLU A 221 -1.16 -1.15 -18.51
CA GLU A 221 -0.29 -0.04 -18.89
C GLU A 221 -0.78 1.21 -18.16
N ALA A 222 0.12 1.89 -17.45
CA ALA A 222 -0.17 3.14 -16.78
C ALA A 222 0.48 4.31 -17.52
N ASP A 223 -0.16 5.46 -17.49
CA ASP A 223 0.40 6.72 -17.97
C ASP A 223 1.34 7.37 -16.93
N GLN A 224 1.79 8.60 -17.22
CA GLN A 224 2.69 9.35 -16.34
C GLN A 224 2.05 9.72 -14.99
N GLY A 225 0.72 9.79 -14.92
CA GLY A 225 -0.05 10.00 -13.69
C GLY A 225 -0.39 8.69 -12.98
N ALA A 226 0.21 7.57 -13.38
CA ALA A 226 -0.08 6.23 -12.88
C ALA A 226 -1.56 5.79 -13.06
N LEU A 227 -2.29 6.42 -13.99
CA LEU A 227 -3.64 6.01 -14.38
C LEU A 227 -3.57 4.95 -15.48
N PRO A 228 -4.37 3.88 -15.44
CA PRO A 228 -4.46 2.93 -16.54
C PRO A 228 -4.83 3.58 -17.88
N THR A 229 -4.19 3.18 -18.97
CA THR A 229 -4.44 3.73 -20.32
C THR A 229 -5.59 3.03 -21.05
N GLY A 230 -6.26 2.07 -20.42
CA GLY A 230 -7.17 1.12 -21.07
C GLY A 230 -6.49 -0.13 -21.64
N LYS A 231 -5.16 -0.16 -21.77
CA LYS A 231 -4.44 -1.30 -22.36
C LYS A 231 -3.98 -2.31 -21.30
N ILE A 232 -4.30 -3.58 -21.54
CA ILE A 232 -3.73 -4.70 -20.79
C ILE A 232 -2.63 -5.34 -21.65
N LEU A 233 -1.39 -5.27 -21.17
CA LEU A 233 -0.20 -5.78 -21.84
C LEU A 233 0.20 -7.15 -21.29
N THR A 234 1.08 -7.85 -21.99
CA THR A 234 1.73 -9.09 -21.52
C THR A 234 3.21 -8.82 -21.31
N ALA A 235 3.71 -9.11 -20.12
CA ALA A 235 5.13 -9.05 -19.80
C ALA A 235 5.88 -10.10 -20.62
N LYS A 236 6.95 -9.69 -21.30
CA LYS A 236 7.83 -10.64 -22.01
C LYS A 236 8.73 -11.31 -20.97
N PRO A 237 8.97 -12.63 -21.07
CA PRO A 237 9.93 -13.30 -20.19
C PRO A 237 11.28 -12.57 -20.15
N GLY A 238 11.80 -12.33 -18.94
CA GLY A 238 13.04 -11.60 -18.67
C GLY A 238 12.98 -10.08 -18.84
N SER A 239 11.80 -9.50 -19.12
CA SER A 239 11.63 -8.04 -19.14
C SER A 239 11.58 -7.45 -17.73
N ILE A 240 11.75 -6.13 -17.60
CA ILE A 240 11.59 -5.40 -16.33
C ILE A 240 10.19 -5.51 -15.70
N ASN A 241 9.22 -6.06 -16.42
CA ASN A 241 7.86 -6.28 -15.91
C ASN A 241 7.55 -7.76 -15.65
N ASP A 242 8.53 -8.65 -15.84
CA ASP A 242 8.33 -10.08 -15.70
C ASP A 242 8.56 -10.55 -14.26
N PHE A 243 7.46 -10.59 -13.51
CA PHE A 243 7.41 -11.19 -12.17
C PHE A 243 6.86 -12.62 -12.19
N ALA A 244 6.47 -13.13 -13.37
CA ALA A 244 5.79 -14.43 -13.50
C ALA A 244 6.76 -15.57 -13.81
N SER A 245 7.86 -15.30 -14.50
CA SER A 245 8.82 -16.33 -14.86
C SER A 245 9.62 -16.86 -13.66
N ALA A 246 9.95 -18.14 -13.73
CA ALA A 246 10.93 -18.77 -12.86
C ALA A 246 12.34 -18.73 -13.50
N PRO A 247 13.41 -18.62 -12.69
CA PRO A 247 13.40 -18.42 -11.24
C PRO A 247 12.93 -16.99 -10.85
N PRO A 248 12.37 -16.81 -9.64
CA PRO A 248 12.07 -15.49 -9.08
C PRO A 248 13.24 -14.52 -9.22
N SER A 249 12.94 -13.25 -9.50
CA SER A 249 13.96 -12.20 -9.64
C SER A 249 13.88 -11.20 -8.48
N PRO A 250 15.01 -10.61 -8.07
CA PRO A 250 15.02 -9.47 -7.15
C PRO A 250 14.28 -8.26 -7.75
N LEU A 251 13.68 -7.44 -6.89
CA LEU A 251 13.08 -6.16 -7.28
C LEU A 251 14.10 -5.22 -7.96
N ALA A 252 15.39 -5.36 -7.64
CA ALA A 252 16.50 -4.61 -8.27
C ALA A 252 16.53 -4.70 -9.80
N THR A 253 16.05 -5.80 -10.38
CA THR A 253 16.11 -6.03 -11.84
C THR A 253 15.19 -5.08 -12.60
N THR A 254 14.16 -4.56 -11.94
CA THR A 254 13.18 -3.68 -12.57
C THR A 254 13.54 -2.22 -12.34
N ARG A 255 14.05 -1.85 -11.15
CA ARG A 255 14.28 -0.46 -10.68
C ARG A 255 13.12 0.48 -11.01
N THR A 256 11.92 -0.08 -11.14
CA THR A 256 10.69 0.63 -11.52
C THR A 256 9.54 0.02 -10.75
N THR A 257 8.59 0.86 -10.35
CA THR A 257 7.36 0.44 -9.69
C THR A 257 6.51 -0.39 -10.65
N PRO A 258 6.26 -1.68 -10.38
CA PRO A 258 5.29 -2.47 -11.12
C PRO A 258 3.90 -1.89 -10.87
N THR A 259 3.13 -1.51 -11.88
CA THR A 259 1.75 -1.01 -11.64
C THR A 259 0.79 -2.18 -11.43
N SER A 260 -0.50 -1.99 -11.69
CA SER A 260 -1.54 -3.01 -11.49
C SER A 260 -1.26 -4.26 -12.32
N ARG A 261 -1.10 -5.37 -11.60
CA ARG A 261 -0.92 -6.71 -12.14
C ARG A 261 -2.26 -7.42 -12.23
N ALA A 262 -2.48 -8.17 -13.31
CA ALA A 262 -3.67 -8.98 -13.46
C ALA A 262 -3.36 -10.42 -12.98
N THR A 263 -4.10 -10.87 -11.98
CA THR A 263 -4.01 -12.21 -11.37
C THR A 263 -5.28 -13.03 -11.57
N ALA A 264 -6.24 -12.54 -12.37
CA ALA A 264 -7.54 -13.16 -12.60
C ALA A 264 -7.49 -14.61 -13.12
N ASP A 265 -6.36 -15.06 -13.67
CA ASP A 265 -6.15 -16.44 -14.13
C ASP A 265 -5.66 -17.39 -13.01
N ALA A 266 -5.45 -16.89 -11.79
CA ALA A 266 -5.01 -17.68 -10.65
C ALA A 266 -6.11 -18.65 -10.16
N PRO A 267 -5.77 -19.90 -9.80
CA PRO A 267 -6.68 -20.76 -9.05
C PRO A 267 -7.06 -20.16 -7.69
N GLU A 268 -8.29 -20.41 -7.23
CA GLU A 268 -8.87 -19.84 -5.99
C GLU A 268 -7.96 -19.92 -4.75
N ASP A 269 -7.26 -21.04 -4.55
CA ASP A 269 -6.38 -21.25 -3.39
C ASP A 269 -4.89 -20.99 -3.67
N ALA A 270 -4.55 -20.42 -4.82
CA ALA A 270 -3.17 -20.26 -5.25
C ALA A 270 -2.47 -19.09 -4.53
N VAL A 271 -1.16 -19.27 -4.29
CA VAL A 271 -0.30 -18.15 -3.91
C VAL A 271 -0.09 -17.27 -5.15
N VAL A 272 -0.56 -16.03 -5.08
CA VAL A 272 -0.50 -15.07 -6.19
C VAL A 272 0.71 -14.15 -6.11
N VAL A 273 1.24 -13.93 -4.91
CA VAL A 273 2.48 -13.18 -4.66
C VAL A 273 3.31 -13.90 -3.61
N THR A 274 4.60 -14.02 -3.86
CA THR A 274 5.60 -14.33 -2.83
C THR A 274 6.54 -13.13 -2.72
N LEU A 275 6.68 -12.59 -1.51
CA LEU A 275 7.72 -11.62 -1.16
C LEU A 275 8.71 -12.32 -0.22
N ALA A 276 10.02 -12.16 -0.44
CA ALA A 276 11.02 -12.75 0.45
C ALA A 276 12.27 -11.90 0.59
N SER A 277 13.01 -12.10 1.68
CA SER A 277 14.33 -11.53 1.90
C SER A 277 15.33 -12.59 2.33
N ALA A 278 16.51 -12.62 1.70
CA ALA A 278 17.61 -13.47 2.11
C ALA A 278 18.28 -13.00 3.42
N PHE A 279 18.22 -11.70 3.72
CA PHE A 279 18.82 -11.13 4.93
C PHE A 279 18.09 -11.66 6.17
N SER A 280 16.80 -11.36 6.31
CA SER A 280 16.00 -11.88 7.44
C SER A 280 15.64 -13.36 7.28
N GLY A 281 15.71 -13.90 6.07
CA GLY A 281 15.24 -15.24 5.73
C GLY A 281 13.71 -15.34 5.67
N ILE A 282 12.98 -14.25 5.88
CA ILE A 282 11.52 -14.23 5.89
C ILE A 282 10.98 -14.39 4.47
N LYS A 283 9.94 -15.21 4.35
CA LYS A 283 9.10 -15.37 3.17
C LYS A 283 7.65 -15.11 3.54
N ALA A 284 6.93 -14.36 2.71
CA ALA A 284 5.52 -14.03 2.85
C ALA A 284 4.76 -14.40 1.57
N ASP A 285 3.81 -15.32 1.69
CA ASP A 285 2.96 -15.79 0.59
C ASP A 285 1.55 -15.20 0.70
N LEU A 286 1.11 -14.47 -0.33
CA LEU A 286 -0.22 -13.89 -0.45
C LEU A 286 -1.16 -14.81 -1.24
N LYS A 287 -2.34 -15.04 -0.68
CA LYS A 287 -3.53 -15.53 -1.39
C LYS A 287 -4.64 -14.49 -1.32
N THR A 288 -5.41 -14.34 -2.39
CA THR A 288 -6.51 -13.36 -2.46
C THR A 288 -7.57 -13.79 -3.46
N ASP A 289 -8.81 -13.36 -3.25
CA ASP A 289 -9.92 -13.49 -4.21
C ASP A 289 -9.93 -12.37 -5.26
N GLN A 290 -9.02 -11.40 -5.15
CA GLN A 290 -8.96 -10.25 -6.04
C GLN A 290 -8.30 -10.57 -7.38
N PRO A 291 -8.82 -10.00 -8.49
CA PRO A 291 -8.36 -10.29 -9.85
C PRO A 291 -7.08 -9.53 -10.22
N GLY A 292 -6.58 -8.68 -9.34
CA GLY A 292 -5.34 -7.94 -9.52
C GLY A 292 -4.60 -7.64 -8.22
N VAL A 293 -3.36 -7.18 -8.39
CA VAL A 293 -2.50 -6.72 -7.31
C VAL A 293 -1.74 -5.48 -7.78
N VAL A 294 -1.80 -4.39 -7.01
CA VAL A 294 -0.94 -3.22 -7.22
C VAL A 294 0.32 -3.39 -6.39
N ILE A 295 1.47 -3.08 -6.98
CA ILE A 295 2.75 -3.04 -6.29
C ILE A 295 3.22 -1.59 -6.27
N TYR A 296 3.64 -1.08 -5.12
CA TYR A 296 4.20 0.26 -5.03
C TYR A 296 5.51 0.22 -4.26
N SER A 297 6.64 0.37 -4.96
CA SER A 297 7.99 0.33 -4.39
C SER A 297 8.41 1.67 -3.77
N CYS A 298 7.49 2.34 -3.06
CA CYS A 298 7.76 3.56 -2.31
C CYS A 298 8.52 4.64 -3.09
N SER A 299 8.25 4.75 -4.40
CA SER A 299 9.05 5.56 -5.33
C SER A 299 8.84 7.07 -5.18
N TRP A 300 7.76 7.49 -4.52
CA TRP A 300 7.42 8.89 -4.22
C TRP A 300 7.75 9.30 -2.79
N MET A 301 8.31 8.40 -1.97
CA MET A 301 8.80 8.77 -0.63
C MET A 301 10.17 9.45 -0.73
N GLY A 302 10.36 10.51 0.06
CA GLY A 302 11.49 11.44 -0.06
C GLY A 302 12.52 11.40 1.08
N GLY A 303 12.32 10.57 2.11
CA GLY A 303 13.18 10.57 3.30
C GLY A 303 12.68 11.44 4.46
N ASP A 304 11.50 12.06 4.35
CA ASP A 304 10.96 12.94 5.38
C ASP A 304 10.15 12.18 6.46
N GLN A 305 9.70 10.96 6.16
CA GLN A 305 8.95 10.12 7.10
C GLN A 305 9.90 9.39 8.04
N GLU A 306 9.66 9.49 9.34
CA GLU A 306 10.42 8.78 10.37
C GLU A 306 10.08 7.28 10.36
N LEU A 307 11.08 6.44 10.64
CA LEU A 307 10.88 5.03 10.97
C LEU A 307 10.38 4.88 12.41
N LYS A 308 9.77 3.73 12.71
CA LYS A 308 9.49 3.31 14.09
C LYS A 308 10.81 2.96 14.80
N ASN A 309 11.46 3.94 15.40
CA ASN A 309 12.71 3.75 16.15
C ASN A 309 12.59 2.69 17.26
N SER A 310 11.39 2.41 17.75
CA SER A 310 11.14 1.36 18.74
C SER A 310 11.33 -0.08 18.21
N THR A 311 11.19 -0.29 16.89
CA THR A 311 11.05 -1.64 16.29
C THR A 311 11.82 -1.84 15.00
N GLN A 312 12.19 -0.76 14.31
CA GLN A 312 12.80 -0.73 12.98
C GLN A 312 14.02 0.20 12.96
N GLY A 313 14.86 0.00 11.95
CA GLY A 313 16.05 0.83 11.72
C GLY A 313 17.28 0.37 12.51
N ILE A 314 18.34 1.15 12.35
CA ILE A 314 19.63 1.06 13.04
C ILE A 314 20.10 2.50 13.35
N ASP A 315 21.18 2.68 14.13
CA ASP A 315 21.58 3.99 14.67
C ASP A 315 21.66 5.15 13.65
N ASP A 316 22.05 4.87 12.40
CA ASP A 316 22.18 5.86 11.32
C ASP A 316 21.00 5.86 10.33
N ARG A 317 19.96 5.06 10.60
CA ARG A 317 18.81 4.84 9.72
C ARG A 317 17.51 5.02 10.47
N THR A 318 16.99 6.24 10.38
CA THR A 318 15.83 6.69 11.13
C THR A 318 14.67 7.18 10.25
N HIS A 319 14.83 7.17 8.93
CA HIS A 319 13.85 7.70 7.98
C HIS A 319 13.62 6.76 6.80
N VAL A 320 12.40 6.77 6.27
CA VAL A 320 11.94 5.98 5.13
C VAL A 320 12.48 6.58 3.82
N GLN A 321 13.48 5.93 3.24
CA GLN A 321 14.05 6.35 1.95
C GLN A 321 13.17 5.95 0.76
N LYS A 322 13.38 6.63 -0.37
CA LYS A 322 12.81 6.22 -1.65
C LYS A 322 13.14 4.75 -1.95
N SER A 323 12.11 3.96 -2.22
CA SER A 323 12.25 2.53 -2.51
C SER A 323 12.93 1.72 -1.40
N SER A 324 12.62 2.09 -0.16
CA SER A 324 12.95 1.31 1.03
C SER A 324 11.80 0.44 1.54
N CYS A 325 10.64 0.48 0.88
CA CYS A 325 9.48 -0.35 1.17
C CYS A 325 8.72 -0.74 -0.11
N VAL A 326 7.86 -1.74 0.02
CA VAL A 326 6.89 -2.13 -1.01
C VAL A 326 5.49 -2.22 -0.41
N ALA A 327 4.54 -1.47 -0.96
CA ALA A 327 3.12 -1.74 -0.72
C ALA A 327 2.61 -2.78 -1.73
N ILE A 328 1.83 -3.73 -1.23
CA ILE A 328 1.23 -4.81 -2.04
C ILE A 328 -0.26 -4.83 -1.75
N GLU A 329 -1.04 -4.36 -2.70
CA GLU A 329 -2.46 -4.09 -2.57
C GLU A 329 -3.24 -5.06 -3.46
N ALA A 330 -3.85 -6.09 -2.87
CA ALA A 330 -4.77 -6.96 -3.62
C ALA A 330 -6.08 -6.21 -3.86
N GLN A 331 -6.47 -6.05 -5.12
CA GLN A 331 -7.67 -5.31 -5.51
C GLN A 331 -8.07 -5.62 -6.95
N ASP A 332 -9.27 -5.22 -7.33
CA ASP A 332 -9.64 -5.14 -8.73
C ASP A 332 -8.88 -4.03 -9.50
N TYR A 333 -9.13 -3.95 -10.80
CA TYR A 333 -8.46 -3.05 -11.73
C TYR A 333 -8.81 -1.59 -11.42
N PRO A 334 -7.80 -0.72 -11.17
CA PRO A 334 -8.03 0.72 -11.04
C PRO A 334 -8.75 1.27 -12.26
N ASP A 335 -9.58 2.28 -12.04
CA ASP A 335 -10.40 2.91 -13.08
C ASP A 335 -11.33 1.94 -13.85
N GLY A 336 -11.56 0.71 -13.35
CA GLY A 336 -12.39 -0.30 -14.00
C GLY A 336 -13.82 0.17 -14.28
N ILE A 337 -14.38 1.05 -13.44
CA ILE A 337 -15.68 1.71 -13.65
C ILE A 337 -15.74 2.57 -14.91
N ASN A 338 -14.61 3.07 -15.40
CA ASN A 338 -14.49 3.83 -16.64
C ASN A 338 -14.03 2.98 -17.84
N HIS A 339 -13.78 1.68 -17.61
CA HIS A 339 -13.34 0.71 -18.62
C HIS A 339 -14.31 -0.47 -18.72
N PRO A 340 -15.56 -0.25 -19.20
CA PRO A 340 -16.58 -1.31 -19.29
C PRO A 340 -16.13 -2.49 -20.17
N GLU A 341 -15.21 -2.28 -21.11
CA GLU A 341 -14.62 -3.32 -21.94
C GLU A 341 -13.78 -4.36 -21.18
N TRP A 342 -13.48 -4.14 -19.90
CA TRP A 342 -12.80 -5.10 -19.04
C TRP A 342 -13.75 -6.05 -18.32
N ASP A 343 -15.07 -5.89 -18.48
CA ASP A 343 -16.10 -6.73 -17.85
C ASP A 343 -15.96 -6.78 -16.30
N ARG A 344 -15.65 -5.63 -15.69
CA ARG A 344 -15.46 -5.49 -14.22
C ARG A 344 -16.60 -4.75 -13.50
N LEU A 345 -17.55 -4.13 -14.21
CA LEU A 345 -18.59 -3.30 -13.59
C LEU A 345 -19.41 -4.06 -12.53
N ASP A 346 -19.82 -5.30 -12.81
CA ASP A 346 -20.59 -6.14 -11.86
C ASP A 346 -19.80 -6.47 -10.57
N ALA A 347 -18.47 -6.32 -10.59
CA ALA A 347 -17.61 -6.53 -9.42
C ALA A 347 -17.29 -5.24 -8.68
N GLN A 348 -17.41 -4.08 -9.34
CA GLN A 348 -17.02 -2.78 -8.81
C GLN A 348 -18.20 -1.86 -8.51
N ILE A 349 -19.41 -2.16 -8.97
CA ILE A 349 -20.64 -1.48 -8.59
C ILE A 349 -21.43 -2.39 -7.66
N THR A 350 -21.83 -1.87 -6.50
CA THR A 350 -22.63 -2.61 -5.52
C THR A 350 -23.95 -1.92 -5.30
N GLY A 351 -25.06 -2.66 -5.44
CA GLY A 351 -26.41 -2.16 -5.22
C GLY A 351 -27.06 -2.59 -3.89
N PRO A 352 -28.31 -2.15 -3.62
CA PRO A 352 -29.01 -2.37 -2.34
C PRO A 352 -29.26 -3.83 -1.91
N ASP A 353 -29.28 -4.76 -2.87
CA ASP A 353 -29.52 -6.19 -2.62
C ASP A 353 -28.23 -7.03 -2.67
N GLU A 354 -27.07 -6.37 -2.72
CA GLU A 354 -25.77 -6.98 -2.91
C GLU A 354 -24.86 -6.78 -1.69
N VAL A 355 -23.84 -7.62 -1.60
CA VAL A 355 -22.79 -7.53 -0.59
C VAL A 355 -21.48 -7.60 -1.34
N TYR A 356 -20.69 -6.54 -1.25
CA TYR A 356 -19.31 -6.53 -1.70
C TYR A 356 -18.47 -7.37 -0.72
N THR A 357 -17.59 -8.21 -1.25
CA THR A 357 -16.68 -9.04 -0.46
C THR A 357 -15.27 -8.95 -1.00
N TRP A 358 -14.29 -8.97 -0.11
CA TRP A 358 -12.87 -8.99 -0.44
C TRP A 358 -12.15 -9.83 0.62
N GLU A 359 -11.29 -10.75 0.22
CA GLU A 359 -10.52 -11.58 1.14
C GLU A 359 -9.05 -11.71 0.70
N SER A 360 -8.15 -11.63 1.68
CA SER A 360 -6.73 -11.94 1.49
C SER A 360 -6.13 -12.62 2.70
N SER A 361 -5.07 -13.40 2.49
CA SER A 361 -4.25 -13.94 3.57
C SER A 361 -2.77 -13.94 3.21
N TRP A 362 -1.95 -13.57 4.19
CA TRP A 362 -0.50 -13.64 4.16
C TRP A 362 -0.04 -14.78 5.05
N THR A 363 0.68 -15.75 4.50
CA THR A 363 1.34 -16.81 5.27
C THR A 363 2.83 -16.53 5.34
N PHE A 364 3.33 -16.35 6.56
CA PHE A 364 4.75 -16.11 6.82
C PHE A 364 5.48 -17.43 7.09
N GLY A 365 6.73 -17.50 6.66
CA GLY A 365 7.63 -18.62 6.89
C GLY A 365 9.07 -18.22 6.61
N LEU A 366 9.96 -19.22 6.58
CA LEU A 366 11.36 -19.01 6.22
C LEU A 366 11.62 -19.50 4.79
N LEU A 367 12.57 -18.86 4.11
CA LEU A 367 13.17 -19.44 2.91
C LEU A 367 13.74 -20.81 3.27
N GLU A 368 13.47 -21.82 2.44
CA GLU A 368 14.16 -23.10 2.57
C GLU A 368 15.65 -22.82 2.41
N GLU A 369 16.45 -23.10 3.45
CA GLU A 369 17.89 -23.15 3.25
C GLU A 369 18.13 -24.20 2.17
N ALA A 370 18.72 -23.79 1.05
CA ALA A 370 19.28 -24.74 0.12
C ALA A 370 20.16 -25.65 0.98
N ALA A 371 19.76 -26.91 1.14
CA ALA A 371 20.48 -27.90 1.91
C ALA A 371 21.83 -28.13 1.21
N GLY A 372 22.76 -27.22 1.43
CA GLY A 372 24.17 -27.41 1.22
C GLY A 372 24.61 -28.28 2.38
N GLU A 373 24.59 -29.59 2.14
CA GLU A 373 25.49 -30.48 2.86
C GLU A 373 26.91 -29.93 2.62
N GLU A 374 27.41 -29.11 3.55
CA GLU A 374 28.84 -29.01 3.79
C GLU A 374 29.27 -30.36 4.35
N GLU A 375 29.40 -31.38 3.48
CA GLU A 375 30.27 -32.50 3.80
C GLU A 375 31.70 -31.92 3.89
N GLU A 376 32.18 -31.80 5.12
CA GLU A 376 33.60 -31.60 5.38
C GLU A 376 34.40 -32.63 4.55
N PRO A 377 35.37 -32.21 3.73
CA PRO A 377 36.13 -33.17 2.94
C PRO A 377 36.95 -34.03 3.90
N ASP A 378 36.59 -35.31 3.94
CA ASP A 378 37.32 -36.37 4.64
C ASP A 378 38.77 -36.39 4.12
N ALA A 379 39.73 -36.31 5.05
CA ALA A 379 41.14 -36.16 4.75
C ALA A 379 41.65 -37.36 3.92
N CYS A 380 41.85 -37.13 2.62
CA CYS A 380 42.55 -38.06 1.74
C CYS A 380 44.01 -37.63 1.61
N GLU A 381 44.92 -38.49 2.05
CA GLU A 381 46.36 -38.37 1.88
C GLU A 381 46.73 -38.26 0.39
N GLU A 382 47.42 -37.18 0.01
CA GLU A 382 47.98 -37.01 -1.33
C GLU A 382 49.27 -37.85 -1.47
N GLU A 383 49.31 -38.76 -2.45
CA GLU A 383 50.56 -39.23 -3.05
C GLU A 383 50.90 -38.34 -4.25
N GLU A 384 52.08 -37.74 -4.22
CA GLU A 384 52.66 -36.92 -5.28
C GLU A 384 52.98 -37.77 -6.53
N GLU A 385 52.37 -37.43 -7.68
CA GLU A 385 52.94 -37.75 -9.00
C GLU A 385 53.12 -36.46 -9.82
N GLU A 386 54.38 -36.19 -10.19
CA GLU A 386 54.77 -35.04 -11.01
C GLU A 386 54.35 -35.20 -12.48
N ALA A 387 53.77 -34.14 -13.05
CA ALA A 387 53.53 -33.99 -14.49
C ALA A 387 54.56 -33.03 -15.13
N PRO A 388 54.99 -33.28 -16.38
CA PRO A 388 56.13 -32.59 -16.98
C PRO A 388 55.76 -31.19 -17.51
N VAL A 389 56.71 -30.28 -17.38
CA VAL A 389 56.68 -28.91 -17.90
C VAL A 389 56.92 -28.92 -19.41
N GLU A 390 55.94 -28.48 -20.21
CA GLU A 390 56.18 -28.00 -21.58
C GLU A 390 56.14 -26.46 -21.61
N GLU A 391 57.20 -25.85 -22.14
CA GLU A 391 57.32 -24.41 -22.33
C GLU A 391 56.52 -23.93 -23.54
N ALA A 392 55.71 -22.90 -23.33
CA ALA A 392 55.02 -22.17 -24.40
C ALA A 392 55.94 -21.08 -24.99
N PRO A 393 55.93 -20.83 -26.31
CA PRO A 393 56.77 -19.81 -26.93
C PRO A 393 56.25 -18.40 -26.65
N GLU A 394 57.18 -17.47 -26.41
CA GLU A 394 56.95 -16.03 -26.36
C GLU A 394 56.68 -15.49 -27.79
N GLU A 395 55.49 -14.96 -28.03
CA GLU A 395 55.23 -14.03 -29.15
C GLU A 395 54.98 -12.63 -28.58
N GLU A 396 55.77 -11.67 -29.07
CA GLU A 396 55.62 -10.25 -28.76
C GLU A 396 54.39 -9.66 -29.46
N ALA A 397 53.55 -8.96 -28.70
CA ALA A 397 52.45 -8.17 -29.22
C ALA A 397 52.96 -6.86 -29.86
N PRO A 398 52.40 -6.41 -30.99
CA PRO A 398 52.75 -5.12 -31.56
C PRO A 398 52.16 -3.97 -30.74
N GLU A 399 52.97 -2.94 -30.48
CA GLU A 399 52.50 -1.64 -30.00
C GLU A 399 51.76 -0.90 -31.13
N GLU A 400 50.44 -0.77 -31.02
CA GLU A 400 49.69 0.25 -31.76
C GLU A 400 49.35 1.41 -30.82
N GLU A 401 49.79 2.61 -31.20
CA GLU A 401 49.40 3.86 -30.55
C GLU A 401 47.93 4.18 -30.90
N ALA A 402 47.13 4.46 -29.86
CA ALA A 402 45.77 4.97 -30.02
C ALA A 402 45.79 6.41 -30.56
N PRO A 403 44.93 6.78 -31.52
CA PRO A 403 44.78 8.18 -31.92
C PRO A 403 44.04 8.96 -30.82
N GLU A 404 44.60 10.13 -30.46
CA GLU A 404 43.88 11.17 -29.73
C GLU A 404 42.82 11.79 -30.66
N GLU A 405 41.54 11.45 -30.46
CA GLU A 405 40.44 12.28 -30.96
C GLU A 405 39.95 13.20 -29.84
N GLU A 406 40.06 14.52 -30.08
CA GLU A 406 39.42 15.54 -29.26
C GLU A 406 37.89 15.46 -29.44
N ALA A 407 37.18 15.42 -28.32
CA ALA A 407 35.72 15.53 -28.31
C ALA A 407 35.27 16.91 -28.81
N PRO A 408 34.21 17.02 -29.62
CA PRO A 408 33.64 18.31 -29.97
C PRO A 408 32.96 18.94 -28.75
N GLU A 409 33.31 20.20 -28.45
CA GLU A 409 32.53 21.07 -27.58
C GLU A 409 31.23 21.44 -28.32
N GLU A 410 30.10 20.81 -27.95
CA GLU A 410 28.78 21.36 -28.27
C GLU A 410 28.36 22.30 -27.12
N GLU A 411 28.22 23.59 -27.45
CA GLU A 411 27.54 24.56 -26.59
C GLU A 411 26.05 24.20 -26.49
N ALA A 412 25.56 24.09 -25.26
CA ALA A 412 24.14 23.95 -24.97
C ALA A 412 23.39 25.21 -25.43
N PRO A 413 22.19 25.11 -26.04
CA PRO A 413 21.37 26.28 -26.30
C PRO A 413 20.86 26.86 -24.97
N GLU A 414 21.13 28.15 -24.76
CA GLU A 414 20.43 28.96 -23.76
C GLU A 414 18.97 29.16 -24.24
N GLU A 415 18.02 28.41 -23.67
CA GLU A 415 16.61 28.80 -23.74
C GLU A 415 16.31 29.77 -22.59
N GLU A 416 15.92 30.99 -22.94
CA GLU A 416 15.36 31.95 -21.99
C GLU A 416 13.99 31.46 -21.52
N ALA A 417 13.82 31.37 -20.20
CA ALA A 417 12.54 31.13 -19.57
C ALA A 417 11.57 32.28 -19.88
N PRO A 418 10.28 32.03 -20.18
CA PRO A 418 9.30 33.09 -20.26
C PRO A 418 9.08 33.70 -18.87
N GLU A 419 9.26 35.01 -18.75
CA GLU A 419 8.78 35.79 -17.62
C GLU A 419 7.24 35.82 -17.66
N GLU A 420 6.58 35.01 -16.82
CA GLU A 420 5.18 35.26 -16.46
C GLU A 420 5.14 36.29 -15.33
N GLU A 421 4.54 37.45 -15.59
CA GLU A 421 4.17 38.41 -14.55
C GLU A 421 3.04 37.82 -13.70
N ALA A 422 3.26 37.77 -12.39
CA ALA A 422 2.22 37.45 -11.42
C ALA A 422 1.11 38.51 -11.48
N PRO A 423 -0.19 38.14 -11.42
CA PRO A 423 -1.24 39.12 -11.26
C PRO A 423 -1.13 39.79 -9.87
N GLU A 424 -1.06 41.12 -9.85
CA GLU A 424 -1.28 41.91 -8.63
C GLU A 424 -2.75 41.76 -8.21
N GLU A 425 -3.04 40.90 -7.23
CA GLU A 425 -4.29 41.00 -6.47
C GLU A 425 -4.15 42.09 -5.40
N GLU A 426 -4.93 43.16 -5.55
CA GLU A 426 -5.14 44.12 -4.46
C GLU A 426 -5.97 43.45 -3.35
N ALA A 427 -5.42 43.45 -2.13
CA ALA A 427 -6.14 43.05 -0.93
C ALA A 427 -7.36 43.98 -0.71
N PRO A 428 -8.55 43.45 -0.38
CA PRO A 428 -9.67 44.30 0.03
C PRO A 428 -9.35 44.99 1.36
N GLU A 429 -9.47 46.32 1.40
CA GLU A 429 -9.51 47.11 2.64
C GLU A 429 -10.79 46.73 3.41
N GLU A 430 -10.67 45.92 4.46
CA GLU A 430 -11.72 45.80 5.47
C GLU A 430 -11.65 47.03 6.40
N GLU A 431 -12.66 47.90 6.31
CA GLU A 431 -12.91 48.93 7.34
C GLU A 431 -13.40 48.26 8.62
N ALA A 432 -12.69 48.49 9.72
CA ALA A 432 -13.11 48.08 11.06
C ALA A 432 -14.42 48.81 11.45
N PRO A 433 -15.41 48.13 12.07
CA PRO A 433 -16.60 48.81 12.57
C PRO A 433 -16.25 49.75 13.73
N GLU A 434 -16.67 51.00 13.64
CA GLU A 434 -16.69 51.94 14.76
C GLU A 434 -17.70 51.44 15.82
N GLU A 435 -17.22 50.95 16.96
CA GLU A 435 -18.06 50.79 18.16
C GLU A 435 -18.33 52.17 18.76
N GLU A 436 -19.59 52.63 18.67
CA GLU A 436 -20.05 53.77 19.48
C GLU A 436 -20.19 53.35 20.95
N ALA A 437 -19.51 54.09 21.83
CA ALA A 437 -19.62 53.95 23.27
C ALA A 437 -21.06 54.32 23.73
N PRO A 438 -21.68 53.56 24.65
CA PRO A 438 -23.00 53.92 25.17
C PRO A 438 -22.91 55.18 26.03
N GLU A 439 -23.82 56.14 25.76
CA GLU A 439 -24.04 57.34 26.58
C GLU A 439 -24.44 56.94 28.01
N GLU A 440 -23.78 57.55 29.00
CA GLU A 440 -24.15 57.47 30.42
C GLU A 440 -25.52 58.11 30.64
N GLU A 441 -26.54 57.30 30.97
CA GLU A 441 -27.83 57.81 31.43
C GLU A 441 -27.69 58.27 32.89
N GLU A 442 -27.86 59.58 33.11
CA GLU A 442 -27.79 60.22 34.42
C GLU A 442 -28.83 59.64 35.41
N ALA A 443 -28.37 59.39 36.64
CA ALA A 443 -29.21 59.00 37.77
C ALA A 443 -30.16 60.14 38.18
N PRO A 444 -31.46 59.87 38.42
CA PRO A 444 -32.35 60.88 38.96
C PRO A 444 -32.10 61.10 40.46
N GLU A 445 -31.97 62.39 40.81
CA GLU A 445 -31.78 62.94 42.15
C GLU A 445 -32.85 62.46 43.17
N GLU A 446 -32.39 62.16 44.38
CA GLU A 446 -33.25 62.04 45.57
C GLU A 446 -33.60 63.42 46.13
N ASP A 447 -34.85 63.58 46.60
CA ASP A 447 -35.25 64.62 47.54
C ASP A 447 -36.63 64.26 48.15
N PRO A 448 -36.98 64.66 49.39
CA PRO A 448 -36.32 64.40 50.68
C PRO A 448 -37.16 63.56 51.67
#